data_AF-A0A0F2P7N5-F1
#
_entry.id   AF-A0A0F2P7N5-F1
#
_cell.length_a   1.000
_cell.length_b   1.000
_cell.length_c   1.000
_cell.angle_alpha   90.00
_cell.angle_beta   90.00
_cell.angle_gamma   90.00
#
_symmetry.space_group_name_H-M   'P 1'
#
loop_
_entity.id
_entity.type
_entity.pdbx_description
1 polymer ?
#
loop_
_entity_poly.entity_id
_entity_poly.type
_entity_poly.pdbx_seq_one_letter_code
_entity_poly.pdbx_strand_id
1 'polypeptide(L)' 'MDRIVMYSDDEKQYRECVSCGYKDEMRFVTPPRELETRVNTTAEQRQQEVRPVRLMDPLKDSKH' A
#
# COMPACT_ATOMS: atom_id res chain seq x y z
N MET A 1 -27.04 -11.51 5.20
CA MET A 1 -25.61 -11.16 5.13
C MET A 1 -25.50 -9.75 5.62
N ASP A 2 -24.83 -9.53 6.74
CA ASP A 2 -24.55 -8.20 7.24
C ASP A 2 -23.53 -7.53 6.32
N ARG A 3 -23.94 -6.45 5.68
CA ARG A 3 -23.10 -5.67 4.77
C ARG A 3 -23.05 -4.24 5.27
N ILE A 4 -21.83 -3.74 5.43
CA ILE A 4 -21.58 -2.33 5.72
C ILE A 4 -21.01 -1.69 4.46
N VAL A 5 -21.54 -0.53 4.08
CA VAL A 5 -21.02 0.32 3.00
C VAL A 5 -20.49 1.62 3.56
N MET A 6 -19.50 2.20 2.87
CA MET A 6 -18.91 3.49 3.23
C MET A 6 -19.02 4.40 2.02
N TYR A 7 -19.49 5.63 2.23
CA TYR A 7 -19.67 6.61 1.15
C TYR A 7 -19.46 8.04 1.65
N SER A 8 -19.12 8.92 0.72
CA SER A 8 -19.08 10.36 0.91
C SER A 8 -20.44 10.97 0.58
N ASP A 9 -20.98 11.79 1.48
CA ASP A 9 -22.18 12.59 1.27
C ASP A 9 -21.86 14.02 1.69
N ASP A 10 -21.84 14.94 0.73
CA ASP A 10 -21.25 16.27 0.85
C ASP A 10 -19.80 16.24 1.40
N GLU A 11 -19.55 16.89 2.53
CA GLU A 11 -18.24 16.94 3.20
C GLU A 11 -18.07 15.84 4.27
N LYS A 12 -19.06 14.97 4.41
CA LYS A 12 -19.12 13.98 5.48
C LYS A 12 -18.93 12.58 4.93
N GLN A 13 -18.26 11.75 5.70
CA GLN A 13 -18.12 10.33 5.38
C GLN A 13 -19.06 9.52 6.27
N TYR A 14 -19.81 8.61 5.67
CA TYR A 14 -20.77 7.78 6.38
C TYR A 14 -20.42 6.30 6.26
N ARG A 15 -20.77 5.56 7.31
CA ARG A 15 -20.77 4.10 7.34
C ARG A 15 -22.20 3.64 7.59
N GLU A 16 -22.75 2.85 6.69
CA GLU A 16 -24.15 2.40 6.75
C GLU A 16 -24.27 0.88 6.71
N CYS A 17 -25.06 0.30 7.63
CA CYS A 17 -25.44 -1.10 7.59
C CYS A 17 -26.64 -1.31 6.67
N VAL A 18 -26.44 -2.01 5.57
CA VAL A 18 -27.49 -2.27 4.55
C VAL A 18 -28.60 -3.17 5.11
N SER A 19 -28.31 -3.98 6.13
CA SER A 19 -29.27 -4.94 6.68
C SER A 19 -30.22 -4.33 7.71
N CYS A 20 -29.80 -3.29 8.45
CA CYS A 20 -30.61 -2.67 9.51
C CYS A 20 -30.76 -1.14 9.40
N GLY A 21 -30.13 -0.49 8.43
CA GLY A 21 -30.25 0.96 8.20
C GLY A 21 -29.49 1.84 9.20
N TYR A 22 -28.64 1.26 10.06
CA TYR A 22 -27.80 2.04 10.96
C TYR A 22 -26.81 2.89 10.16
N LYS A 23 -26.76 4.21 10.42
CA LYS A 23 -25.87 5.18 9.77
C LYS A 23 -24.99 5.87 10.81
N ASP A 24 -23.68 5.84 10.60
CA ASP A 24 -22.66 6.45 11.46
C ASP A 24 -21.84 7.50 10.68
N GLU A 25 -21.67 8.69 11.25
CA GLU A 25 -20.92 9.80 10.67
C GLU A 25 -19.47 9.77 11.14
N MET A 26 -18.53 9.55 10.21
CA MET A 26 -17.11 9.46 10.51
C MET A 26 -16.48 10.85 10.59
N ARG A 27 -16.23 11.31 11.82
CA ARG A 27 -15.65 12.64 12.12
C ARG A 27 -14.13 12.73 11.96
N PHE A 28 -13.44 11.59 11.95
CA PHE A 28 -11.99 11.52 11.82
C PHE A 28 -11.63 10.73 10.57
N VAL A 29 -11.45 11.43 9.46
CA VAL A 29 -10.90 10.84 8.25
C VAL A 29 -9.39 11.06 8.30
N THR A 30 -8.63 10.04 8.67
CA THR A 30 -7.17 10.10 8.48
C THR A 30 -6.94 10.24 6.96
N PRO A 31 -6.19 11.25 6.49
CA PRO A 31 -5.88 11.33 5.07
C PRO A 31 -5.24 10.00 4.66
N PRO A 32 -5.70 9.39 3.54
CA PRO A 32 -5.14 8.13 3.10
C PRO A 32 -3.65 8.33 2.86
N ARG A 33 -2.81 7.59 3.60
CA ARG A 33 -1.38 7.59 3.31
C ARG A 33 -1.19 6.97 1.94
N GLU A 34 -0.30 7.54 1.15
CA GLU A 34 0.08 6.90 -0.10
C GLU A 34 0.77 5.58 0.21
N LEU A 35 0.38 4.53 -0.50
CA LEU A 35 1.04 3.23 -0.38
C LEU A 35 2.39 3.32 -1.10
N GLU A 36 3.45 2.95 -0.41
CA GLU A 36 4.75 2.76 -1.05
C GLU A 36 4.65 1.62 -2.05
N THR A 37 4.96 1.91 -3.30
CA THR A 37 4.98 0.93 -4.38
C THR A 37 6.31 1.02 -5.11
N ARG A 38 6.69 -0.06 -5.81
CA ARG A 38 7.92 -0.12 -6.62
C ARG A 38 8.06 1.03 -7.63
N VAL A 39 6.95 1.62 -8.06
CA VAL A 39 6.91 2.71 -9.04
C VAL A 39 6.78 4.09 -8.39
N ASN A 40 6.38 4.17 -7.13
CA ASN A 40 6.29 5.40 -6.35
C ASN A 40 7.60 5.72 -5.60
N THR A 41 8.74 5.25 -6.13
CA THR A 41 10.07 5.52 -5.59
C THR A 41 10.91 6.32 -6.59
N THR A 42 11.81 7.15 -6.09
CA THR A 42 12.68 7.97 -6.94
C THR A 42 13.62 7.11 -7.78
N ALA A 43 14.19 7.68 -8.84
CA ALA A 43 15.20 6.98 -9.64
C ALA A 43 16.42 6.56 -8.80
N GLU A 44 16.84 7.42 -7.87
CA GLU A 44 17.97 7.18 -6.95
C GLU A 44 17.68 6.02 -5.99
N GLN A 45 16.49 6.00 -5.39
CA GLN A 45 16.06 4.90 -4.50
C GLN A 45 16.04 3.56 -5.25
N ARG A 46 15.52 3.54 -6.48
CA ARG A 46 15.51 2.33 -7.32
C ARG A 46 16.91 1.84 -7.66
N GLN A 47 17.87 2.74 -7.91
CA GLN A 47 19.26 2.37 -8.16
C GLN A 47 19.93 1.77 -6.91
N GLN A 48 19.64 2.29 -5.72
CA GLN A 48 20.16 1.77 -4.45
C GLN A 48 19.62 0.36 -4.13
N GLU A 49 18.42 0.02 -4.60
CA GLU A 49 17.82 -1.31 -4.40
C GLU A 49 18.38 -2.39 -5.34
N VAL A 50 19.09 -2.03 -6.41
CA VAL A 50 19.67 -3.01 -7.35
C VAL A 50 20.79 -3.80 -6.67
N ARG A 51 20.57 -5.11 -6.52
CA ARG A 51 21.58 -6.05 -6.00
C ARG A 51 22.11 -6.92 -7.12
N PRO A 52 23.40 -6.81 -7.52
CA PRO A 52 23.97 -7.70 -8.52
C PRO A 52 24.03 -9.13 -8.00
N VAL A 53 23.37 -10.05 -8.69
CA VAL A 53 23.44 -11.49 -8.40
C VAL A 53 24.56 -12.09 -9.22
N ARG A 54 25.53 -12.73 -8.55
CA ARG A 54 26.58 -13.49 -9.22
C ARG A 54 26.18 -14.96 -9.29
N LEU A 55 25.83 -15.43 -10.49
CA LEU A 55 25.44 -16.82 -10.72
C LEU A 55 26.64 -17.78 -10.70
N MET A 56 27.81 -17.35 -11.18
CA MET A 56 29.07 -18.07 -11.07
C MET A 56 30.22 -17.08 -10.82
N ASP A 57 31.04 -17.35 -9.80
CA ASP A 57 32.23 -16.55 -9.44
C ASP A 57 33.50 -17.29 -9.89
N PRO A 58 34.02 -17.05 -11.10
CA PRO A 58 35.22 -17.73 -11.60
C PRO A 58 36.50 -17.40 -10.79
N LEU A 59 36.45 -16.37 -9.94
CA LEU A 59 37.55 -15.96 -9.06
C LEU A 59 37.61 -16.75 -7.73
N LYS A 60 36.62 -17.58 -7.44
CA LYS A 60 36.59 -18.39 -6.21
C LYS A 60 37.34 -19.72 -6.36
N ASP A 61 37.41 -20.22 -7.59
CA ASP A 61 37.98 -21.54 -7.90
C ASP A 61 39.49 -21.49 -8.21
N SER A 62 40.09 -20.30 -8.32
CA SER A 62 41.52 -20.14 -8.61
C SER A 62 42.44 -20.19 -7.36
N LYS A 63 41.92 -20.65 -6.22
CA LYS A 63 42.68 -20.88 -4.98
C LYS A 63 42.54 -22.34 -4.52
N HIS A 64 42.98 -23.27 -5.35
CA HIS A 64 43.42 -24.59 -4.90
C HIS A 64 44.55 -25.10 -5.80
#